data_AF-A0A0C1XI90-F1
#
_entry.id   AF-A0A0C1XI90-F1
#
_cell.length_a   1.000
_cell.length_b   1.000
_cell.length_c   1.000
_cell.angle_alpha   90.00
_cell.angle_beta   90.00
_cell.angle_gamma   90.00
#
_symmetry.space_group_name_H-M   'P 1'
#
loop_
_entity.id
_entity.type
_entity.pdbx_description
1 polymer ?
#
loop_
_entity_poly.entity_id
_entity_poly.type
_entity_poly.pdbx_seq_one_letter_code
_entity_poly.pdbx_strand_id
1 'polypeptide(L)'
;MTMPVRTLEFADAREAADLGAFLGRLIHYDRAAAVRLQADRGAVAVFGRPPSFEVLAIRTVRLGHAAELDITVSAGELLEGIAEQGSEETGSVLAVPAPVTGPPWAGLLPPRGGW
;
A
#
# COMPACT_ATOMS: atom_id res chain seq x y z
N MET A 1 19.84 8.32 -12.55
CA MET A 1 19.99 7.44 -11.37
C MET A 1 18.74 6.57 -11.32
N THR A 2 18.84 5.29 -11.67
CA THR A 2 17.70 4.37 -11.63
C THR A 2 17.47 3.99 -10.17
N MET A 3 16.32 4.37 -9.60
CA MET A 3 15.97 3.93 -8.25
C MET A 3 15.71 2.42 -8.30
N PRO A 4 16.20 1.63 -7.32
CA PRO A 4 15.90 0.21 -7.29
C PRO A 4 14.39 0.01 -7.18
N VAL A 5 13.83 -0.74 -8.12
CA VAL A 5 12.42 -1.16 -8.08
C VAL A 5 12.26 -2.07 -6.87
N ARG A 6 11.36 -1.69 -5.97
CA ARG A 6 10.97 -2.52 -4.82
C ARG A 6 9.75 -3.32 -5.23
N THR A 7 9.67 -4.58 -4.81
CA THR A 7 8.54 -5.44 -5.13
C THR A 7 7.91 -6.01 -3.85
N LEU A 8 6.62 -6.29 -3.92
CA LEU A 8 5.85 -6.95 -2.88
C LEU A 8 5.15 -8.16 -3.49
N GLU A 9 5.43 -9.35 -3.00
CA GLU A 9 4.72 -10.55 -3.40
C GLU A 9 3.54 -10.79 -2.44
N PHE A 10 2.30 -10.71 -2.93
CA PHE A 10 1.10 -11.04 -2.18
C PHE A 10 0.96 -12.55 -1.94
N ALA A 11 0.37 -12.94 -0.82
CA ALA A 11 0.20 -14.35 -0.49
C ALA A 11 -0.81 -15.07 -1.42
N ASP A 12 -1.86 -14.36 -1.85
CA ASP A 12 -2.80 -14.84 -2.86
C ASP A 12 -3.52 -13.67 -3.57
N ALA A 13 -4.27 -13.96 -4.64
CA ALA A 13 -4.97 -12.95 -5.43
C ALA A 13 -6.04 -12.18 -4.64
N ARG A 14 -6.59 -12.74 -3.55
CA ARG A 14 -7.60 -12.05 -2.72
C ARG A 14 -6.96 -10.94 -1.91
N GLU A 15 -5.72 -11.12 -1.46
CA GLU A 15 -4.95 -10.06 -0.77
C GLU A 15 -4.77 -8.85 -1.69
N ALA A 16 -4.42 -9.06 -2.95
CA ALA A 16 -4.29 -8.00 -3.95
C ALA A 16 -5.65 -7.32 -4.23
N ALA A 17 -6.71 -8.10 -4.41
CA ALA A 17 -8.06 -7.58 -4.64
C ALA A 17 -8.59 -6.75 -3.46
N ASP A 18 -8.37 -7.21 -2.23
CA ASP A 18 -8.74 -6.51 -1.01
C ASP A 18 -8.02 -5.17 -0.87
N LEU A 19 -6.71 -5.15 -1.16
CA LEU A 19 -5.94 -3.91 -1.20
C LEU A 19 -6.46 -2.96 -2.29
N GLY A 20 -6.72 -3.48 -3.50
CA GLY A 20 -7.28 -2.69 -4.58
C GLY A 20 -8.61 -2.04 -4.20
N ALA A 21 -9.51 -2.78 -3.55
CA ALA A 21 -10.78 -2.25 -3.06
C ALA A 21 -10.59 -1.18 -1.97
N PHE A 22 -9.62 -1.34 -1.07
CA PHE A 22 -9.28 -0.33 -0.07
C PHE A 22 -8.77 0.97 -0.72
N LEU A 23 -7.81 0.86 -1.65
CA LEU A 23 -7.25 2.00 -2.38
C LEU A 23 -8.32 2.72 -3.22
N GLY A 24 -9.18 1.97 -3.91
CA GLY A 24 -10.28 2.54 -4.69
C GLY A 24 -11.23 3.40 -3.83
N ARG A 25 -11.49 3.00 -2.59
CA ARG A 25 -12.28 3.81 -1.64
C ARG A 25 -11.55 5.08 -1.21
N LEU A 26 -10.24 5.03 -0.98
CA LEU A 26 -9.45 6.23 -0.67
C LEU A 26 -9.47 7.21 -1.86
N ILE A 27 -9.22 6.70 -3.06
CA ILE A 27 -9.18 7.48 -4.31
C ILE A 27 -10.55 8.08 -4.63
N HIS A 28 -11.64 7.41 -4.26
CA HIS A 28 -12.98 7.95 -4.40
C HIS A 28 -13.18 9.25 -3.60
N TYR A 29 -12.58 9.34 -2.40
CA TYR A 29 -12.64 10.56 -1.57
C TYR A 29 -11.57 11.59 -1.92
N ASP A 30 -10.37 11.15 -2.29
CA ASP A 30 -9.25 12.01 -2.67
C ASP A 30 -8.45 11.38 -3.81
N ARG A 31 -8.55 11.97 -5.01
CA ARG A 31 -7.83 11.50 -6.20
C ARG A 31 -6.31 11.58 -6.06
N ALA A 32 -5.80 12.46 -5.20
CA ALA A 32 -4.38 12.63 -4.92
C ALA A 32 -3.94 11.88 -3.65
N ALA A 33 -4.75 10.94 -3.15
CA ALA A 33 -4.46 10.21 -1.93
C ALA A 33 -3.07 9.55 -1.98
N ALA A 34 -2.30 9.76 -0.91
CA ALA A 34 -1.08 9.02 -0.63
C ALA A 34 -1.33 7.98 0.47
N VAL A 35 -0.59 6.87 0.43
CA VAL A 35 -0.63 5.84 1.47
C VAL A 35 0.76 5.59 2.02
N ARG A 36 0.84 5.31 3.33
CA ARG A 36 2.08 4.86 3.97
C ARG A 36 2.07 3.34 3.99
N LEU A 37 3.08 2.73 3.40
CA LEU A 37 3.31 1.30 3.39
C LEU A 37 4.34 0.95 4.45
N GLN A 38 4.01 0.00 5.32
CA GLN A 38 4.90 -0.56 6.33
C GLN A 38 4.89 -2.08 6.21
N ALA A 39 5.91 -2.65 5.57
CA ALA A 39 6.07 -4.09 5.48
C ALA A 39 7.07 -4.60 6.52
N ASP A 40 6.69 -5.69 7.18
CA ASP A 40 7.52 -6.45 8.12
C ASP A 40 6.87 -7.83 8.35
N ARG A 41 7.67 -8.84 8.73
CA ARG A 41 7.22 -10.19 9.13
C ARG A 41 6.19 -10.85 8.21
N GLY A 42 6.29 -10.64 6.90
CA GLY A 42 5.43 -11.28 5.90
C GLY A 42 4.04 -10.64 5.75
N ALA A 43 3.87 -9.39 6.18
CA ALA A 43 2.68 -8.60 5.87
C ALA A 43 3.08 -7.16 5.55
N VAL A 44 2.19 -6.44 4.87
CA VAL A 44 2.29 -4.99 4.71
C VAL A 44 1.04 -4.33 5.26
N ALA A 45 1.25 -3.36 6.16
CA ALA A 45 0.25 -2.42 6.62
C ALA A 45 0.21 -1.23 5.67
N VAL A 46 -0.97 -0.92 5.16
CA VAL A 46 -1.25 0.21 4.27
C VAL A 46 -2.13 1.19 5.01
N PHE A 47 -1.56 2.33 5.38
CA PHE A 47 -2.26 3.40 6.07
C PHE A 47 -2.71 4.45 5.06
N GLY A 48 -3.93 4.95 5.24
CA GLY A 48 -4.48 6.08 4.49
C GLY A 48 -5.38 6.92 5.37
N ARG A 49 -5.64 8.16 4.95
CA ARG A 49 -6.55 9.07 5.66
C ARG A 49 -7.61 9.60 4.69
N PRO A 50 -8.86 9.12 4.80
CA PRO A 50 -9.97 9.77 4.11
C PRO A 50 -10.12 11.22 4.64
N PRO A 51 -10.17 12.23 3.76
CA PRO A 51 -10.17 13.65 4.18
C PRO A 51 -11.34 14.01 5.12
N SER A 52 -12.51 13.39 4.95
CA SER A 52 -13.73 13.78 5.67
C SER A 52 -13.89 13.17 7.07
N PHE A 53 -13.04 12.23 7.48
CA PHE A 53 -13.34 11.39 8.64
C PHE A 53 -12.40 11.58 9.83
N GLU A 54 -11.37 12.42 9.75
CA GLU A 54 -10.32 12.59 10.78
C GLU A 54 -9.66 11.29 11.30
N VAL A 55 -9.92 10.14 10.66
CA VAL A 55 -9.41 8.83 11.04
C VAL A 55 -8.20 8.42 10.20
N LEU A 56 -7.34 7.61 10.78
CA LEU A 56 -6.41 6.78 10.02
C LEU A 56 -7.07 5.43 9.74
N ALA A 57 -7.24 5.12 8.47
CA ALA A 57 -7.65 3.80 8.02
C ALA A 57 -6.41 2.96 7.75
N ILE A 58 -6.46 1.69 8.15
CA ILE A 58 -5.41 0.71 7.88
C ILE A 58 -6.01 -0.50 7.17
N ARG A 59 -5.31 -0.99 6.15
CA ARG A 59 -5.50 -2.33 5.62
C ARG A 59 -4.20 -3.11 5.71
N THR A 60 -4.24 -4.29 6.28
CA THR A 60 -3.12 -5.23 6.26
C THR A 60 -3.35 -6.28 5.20
N VAL A 61 -2.31 -6.60 4.44
CA VAL A 61 -2.32 -7.71 3.48
C VAL A 61 -1.13 -8.62 3.70
N ARG A 62 -1.34 -9.92 3.52
CA ARG A 62 -0.29 -10.93 3.67
C ARG A 62 0.59 -10.97 2.44
N LEU A 63 1.88 -11.17 2.69
CA LEU A 63 2.89 -11.35 1.66
C LEU A 63 3.28 -12.83 1.55
N GLY A 64 3.55 -13.29 0.33
CA GLY A 64 4.12 -14.61 0.05
C GLY A 64 5.58 -14.72 0.49
N HIS A 65 6.30 -13.59 0.52
CA HIS A 65 7.65 -13.50 1.03
C HIS A 65 7.83 -12.31 1.99
N ALA A 66 8.74 -12.44 2.95
CA ALA A 66 9.05 -11.35 3.85
C ALA A 66 9.66 -10.17 3.07
N ALA A 67 9.16 -8.96 3.34
CA ALA A 67 9.68 -7.72 2.81
C ALA A 67 9.79 -6.70 3.93
N GLU A 68 10.82 -5.85 3.85
CA GLU A 68 11.03 -4.75 4.77
C GLU A 68 10.98 -3.43 4.00
N LEU A 69 9.95 -2.62 4.28
CA LEU A 69 9.86 -1.26 3.74
C LEU A 69 9.02 -0.37 4.64
N ASP A 70 9.34 0.92 4.62
CA ASP A 70 8.56 1.96 5.28
C ASP A 70 8.60 3.22 4.42
N ILE A 71 7.64 3.35 3.49
CA ILE A 71 7.62 4.42 2.49
C ILE A 71 6.22 4.95 2.26
N THR A 72 6.12 6.18 1.76
CA THR A 72 4.85 6.77 1.32
C THR A 72 4.82 6.78 -0.20
N VAL A 73 3.72 6.32 -0.80
CA VAL A 73 3.51 6.26 -2.26
C VAL A 73 2.16 6.85 -2.66
N SER A 74 1.98 7.12 -3.94
CA SER A 74 0.67 7.43 -4.52
C SER A 74 -0.27 6.23 -4.40
N ALA A 75 -1.48 6.45 -3.88
CA ALA A 75 -2.51 5.40 -3.84
C ALA A 75 -2.98 5.02 -5.25
N GLY A 76 -3.03 5.99 -6.16
CA GLY A 76 -3.43 5.81 -7.55
C GLY A 76 -2.48 4.90 -8.32
N GLU A 77 -1.18 5.22 -8.29
CA GLU A 77 -0.16 4.40 -8.95
C GLU A 77 -0.08 2.99 -8.36
N LEU A 78 -0.27 2.86 -7.04
CA LEU A 78 -0.32 1.56 -6.39
C LEU A 78 -1.52 0.72 -6.84
N LEU A 79 -2.69 1.35 -7.00
CA LEU A 79 -3.90 0.68 -7.49
C LEU A 79 -3.75 0.27 -8.96
N GLU A 80 -3.16 1.12 -9.79
CA GLU A 80 -2.87 0.82 -11.19
C GLU A 80 -1.95 -0.41 -11.31
N GLY A 81 -0.85 -0.44 -10.56
CA GLY A 81 0.03 -1.62 -10.52
C GLY A 81 -0.70 -2.90 -10.10
N ILE A 82 -1.64 -2.84 -9.15
CA ILE A 82 -2.45 -4.00 -8.76
C ILE A 82 -3.38 -4.46 -9.89
N ALA A 83 -4.00 -3.52 -10.61
CA ALA A 83 -4.91 -3.84 -11.72
C ALA A 83 -4.18 -4.50 -12.90
N GLU A 84 -2.95 -4.06 -13.17
CA GLU A 84 -2.08 -4.67 -14.18
C GLU A 84 -1.75 -6.14 -13.82
N GLN A 85 -1.40 -6.42 -12.56
CA GLN A 85 -1.12 -7.79 -12.10
C GLN A 85 -2.31 -8.73 -12.24
N GLY A 86 -3.54 -8.27 -11.94
CA GLY A 86 -4.75 -9.10 -12.03
C GLY A 86 -5.12 -9.52 -13.46
N SER A 87 -4.52 -8.90 -14.47
CA SER A 87 -4.71 -9.23 -15.88
C SER A 87 -3.74 -10.30 -16.39
N GLU A 88 -2.69 -10.61 -15.64
CA GLU A 88 -1.66 -11.58 -15.99
C GLU A 88 -1.80 -12.87 -15.15
N GLU A 89 -1.71 -14.04 -15.78
CA GLU A 89 -1.69 -15.35 -15.10
C GLU A 89 -0.44 -15.55 -14.19
N THR A 90 0.52 -14.60 -14.22
CA THR A 90 1.87 -14.69 -13.61
C THR A 90 2.07 -13.82 -12.35
N GLY A 91 1.00 -13.34 -11.73
CA GLY A 91 0.90 -13.52 -10.28
C GLY A 91 1.16 -12.34 -9.35
N SER A 92 1.51 -12.72 -8.13
CA SER A 92 1.36 -11.98 -6.88
C SER A 92 2.34 -10.82 -6.69
N VAL A 93 3.20 -10.50 -7.65
CA VAL A 93 4.36 -9.60 -7.45
C VAL A 93 4.07 -8.19 -7.92
N LEU A 94 3.76 -7.30 -6.99
CA LEU A 94 3.52 -5.88 -7.25
C LEU A 94 4.83 -5.08 -7.22
N ALA A 95 5.11 -4.33 -8.28
CA ALA A 95 6.11 -3.26 -8.23
C ALA A 95 5.59 -2.10 -7.37
N VAL A 96 6.37 -1.70 -6.36
CA VAL A 96 6.01 -0.61 -5.46
C VAL A 96 6.35 0.72 -6.16
N PRO A 97 5.40 1.68 -6.23
CA PRO A 97 5.64 2.96 -6.88
C PRO A 97 6.76 3.77 -6.23
N ALA A 98 7.20 4.82 -6.94
CA ALA A 98 8.21 5.72 -6.42
C ALA A 98 7.73 6.40 -5.13
N PRO A 99 8.63 6.63 -4.14
CA PRO A 99 8.28 7.37 -2.95
C PRO A 99 7.85 8.80 -3.28
N VAL A 100 6.79 9.27 -2.64
CA VAL A 100 6.32 10.66 -2.71
C VAL A 100 6.50 11.35 -1.37
N THR A 101 6.56 12.69 -1.38
CA THR A 101 6.43 13.46 -0.15
C THR A 101 5.04 13.23 0.41
N GLY A 102 4.97 12.61 1.59
CA GLY A 102 3.70 12.25 2.21
C GLY A 102 2.99 13.43 2.87
N PRO A 103 1.66 13.33 3.04
CA PRO A 103 0.89 14.28 3.83
C PRO A 103 1.35 14.29 5.30
N PRO A 104 1.07 15.37 6.07
CA PRO A 104 1.56 15.52 7.44
C PRO A 104 1.21 14.35 8.37
N TRP A 105 0.07 13.69 8.16
CA TRP A 105 -0.36 12.55 8.97
C TRP A 105 0.54 11.32 8.81
N ALA A 106 1.30 11.20 7.71
CA ALA A 106 2.12 10.01 7.43
C ALA A 106 3.25 9.81 8.46
N GLY A 107 3.59 10.85 9.24
CA GLY A 107 4.50 10.76 10.39
C GLY A 107 3.83 10.47 11.74
N LEU A 108 2.50 10.34 11.77
CA LEU A 108 1.69 10.20 12.98
C LEU A 108 1.02 8.81 13.05
N LEU A 109 1.80 7.75 12.81
CA LEU A 109 1.32 6.38 12.85
C LEU A 109 1.33 5.80 14.28
N PRO A 110 0.41 4.87 14.60
CA PRO A 110 0.43 4.17 15.89
C PRO A 110 1.74 3.39 16.09
N PRO A 111 2.14 3.11 17.35
CA PRO A 111 3.28 2.26 17.65
C PRO A 111 3.15 0.89 16.99
N ARG A 112 4.29 0.34 16.52
CA ARG A 112 4.33 -0.97 15.85
C ARG A 112 4.18 -2.18 16.80
N GLY A 113 4.16 -1.94 18.11
CA GLY A 113 4.08 -2.95 19.16
C GLY A 113 3.98 -2.30 20.54
N GLY A 114 3.90 -3.12 21.59
CA GLY A 114 3.86 -2.64 22.98
C GLY A 114 2.50 -2.06 23.41
N TRP A 115 1.43 -2.45 22.74
CA TRP A 115 0.04 -2.18 23.09
C TRP A 115 -0.54 -3.35 23.89
#